data_AF-A0A9E5VUM1-F1
#
_entry.id   AF-A0A9E5VUM1-F1
#
_cell.length_a   1.000
_cell.length_b   1.000
_cell.length_c   1.000
_cell.angle_alpha   90.00
_cell.angle_beta   90.00
_cell.angle_gamma   90.00
#
_symmetry.space_group_name_H-M   'P 1'
#
loop_
_entity.id
_entity.type
_entity.pdbx_description
1 polymer ?
#
loop_
_entity_poly.entity_id
_entity_poly.type
_entity_poly.pdbx_seq_one_letter_code
_entity_poly.pdbx_strand_id
1 'polypeptide(L)'
;MSMFTFETIGQLHRQLERGPARVRRQQVQRLEELVEGLEPDRLYPYDFLFYRITRYRPREDVRESFPGRELLPDLLTTLRELSAGVPADVAEVDETVCSLADVARSCNVSVRTVRRWRLRGLPTAYYRFPDGQARMGVRESVLARFLERNAELVSSSGRFSRLTESEQAEIIRRARKRTSAGADVTLTGVATEIAEEIGRAPETVRLALLRHDRERPDERVFEHTSRRPARPGEVAARMLAGYAEGRPVEELAQTFGRSRATVYRLINRQRAIRLLKEAIASRSDPAFETPGADEAVLGPEFGAALARAESLPARAQKREPDGAWKQSPLSRAEEAALLRAYHYARHRAGRLRRELDPRRYVPSRLLDEIESLLALAARIKDLVMRIHAPLAEHVAQQHSAPGSDSAELVPAALEQMAASVDSFDYAGPARFTAHANLEMLKYFARRPAKG
;
A
#
# COMPACT_ATOMS: atom_id res chain seq x y z
N MET A 1 -24.56 -5.91 -18.19
CA MET A 1 -25.41 -4.72 -18.36
C MET A 1 -24.52 -3.51 -18.26
N SER A 2 -24.49 -2.69 -19.28
CA SER A 2 -23.69 -1.46 -19.30
C SER A 2 -24.32 -0.48 -18.32
N MET A 3 -23.54 -0.07 -17.31
CA MET A 3 -24.00 0.84 -16.28
C MET A 3 -23.90 2.26 -16.83
N PHE A 4 -25.03 2.80 -17.27
CA PHE A 4 -25.14 4.21 -17.67
C PHE A 4 -25.20 5.07 -16.41
N THR A 5 -24.52 6.21 -16.45
CA THR A 5 -24.53 7.19 -15.37
C THR A 5 -25.87 7.91 -15.32
N PHE A 6 -26.39 8.29 -16.49
CA PHE A 6 -27.69 8.93 -16.64
C PHE A 6 -28.71 7.97 -17.22
N GLU A 7 -29.78 7.71 -16.46
CA GLU A 7 -30.84 6.78 -16.89
C GLU A 7 -31.49 7.20 -18.22
N THR A 8 -31.72 8.50 -18.39
CA THR A 8 -32.31 9.12 -19.59
C THR A 8 -31.49 8.84 -20.85
N ILE A 9 -30.16 8.84 -20.73
CA ILE A 9 -29.25 8.49 -21.84
C ILE A 9 -29.30 6.98 -22.10
N GLY A 10 -29.36 6.16 -21.05
CA GLY A 10 -29.56 4.71 -21.18
C GLY A 10 -30.90 4.35 -21.86
N GLN A 11 -31.97 5.10 -21.59
CA GLN A 11 -33.26 4.96 -22.27
C GLN A 11 -33.17 5.34 -23.75
N LEU A 12 -32.53 6.47 -24.07
CA LEU A 12 -32.27 6.88 -25.44
C LEU A 12 -31.48 5.80 -26.21
N HIS A 13 -30.40 5.29 -25.63
CA HIS A 13 -29.61 4.21 -26.22
C HIS A 13 -30.48 2.99 -26.59
N ARG A 14 -31.33 2.51 -25.67
CA ARG A 14 -32.25 1.39 -25.94
C ARG A 14 -33.24 1.68 -27.07
N GLN A 15 -33.67 2.93 -27.23
CA GLN A 15 -34.52 3.34 -28.35
C GLN A 15 -33.76 3.29 -29.68
N LEU A 16 -32.52 3.79 -29.71
CA LEU A 16 -31.67 3.78 -30.92
C LEU A 16 -31.41 2.35 -31.42
N GLU A 17 -31.19 1.40 -30.52
CA GLU A 17 -30.92 0.00 -30.87
C GLU A 17 -32.04 -0.68 -31.66
N ARG A 18 -33.29 -0.24 -31.47
CA ARG A 18 -34.48 -0.78 -32.15
C ARG A 18 -34.65 -0.25 -33.58
N GLY A 19 -33.84 0.73 -33.99
CA GLY A 19 -33.91 1.34 -35.32
C GLY A 19 -33.39 0.42 -36.44
N PRO A 20 -33.84 0.62 -37.70
CA PRO A 20 -33.31 -0.10 -38.86
C PRO A 20 -31.79 0.08 -39.00
N ALA A 21 -31.09 -0.93 -39.53
CA ALA A 21 -29.63 -0.94 -39.60
C ALA A 21 -29.03 0.30 -40.30
N ARG A 22 -29.66 0.74 -41.40
CA ARG A 22 -29.27 1.96 -42.13
C ARG A 22 -29.32 3.22 -41.26
N VAL A 23 -30.37 3.36 -40.45
CA VAL A 23 -30.56 4.52 -39.57
C VAL A 23 -29.56 4.48 -38.42
N ARG A 24 -29.32 3.31 -37.84
CA ARG A 24 -28.32 3.13 -36.77
C ARG A 24 -26.92 3.51 -37.23
N ARG A 25 -26.51 3.16 -38.46
CA ARG A 25 -25.22 3.59 -39.03
C ARG A 25 -25.09 5.11 -39.12
N GLN A 26 -26.15 5.82 -39.54
CA GLN A 26 -26.16 7.28 -39.57
C GLN A 26 -26.10 7.88 -38.16
N GLN A 27 -26.77 7.26 -37.19
CA GLN A 27 -26.73 7.70 -35.78
C GLN A 27 -25.35 7.48 -35.16
N VAL A 28 -24.64 6.40 -35.52
CA VAL A 28 -23.23 6.16 -35.15
C VAL A 28 -22.35 7.31 -35.64
N GLN A 29 -22.43 7.69 -36.91
CA GLN A 29 -21.65 8.83 -37.45
C GLN A 29 -21.93 10.14 -36.70
N ARG A 30 -23.21 10.43 -36.40
CA ARG A 30 -23.59 11.63 -35.64
C ARG A 30 -23.13 11.59 -34.19
N LEU A 31 -23.12 10.40 -33.57
CA LEU A 31 -22.56 10.19 -32.24
C LEU A 31 -21.04 10.43 -32.22
N GLU A 32 -20.31 10.01 -33.25
CA GLU A 32 -18.89 10.32 -33.38
C GLU A 32 -18.64 11.83 -33.44
N GLU A 33 -19.39 12.55 -34.29
CA GLU A 33 -19.31 14.02 -34.37
C GLU A 33 -19.66 14.70 -33.04
N LEU A 34 -20.68 14.21 -32.34
CA LEU A 34 -21.09 14.74 -31.05
C LEU A 34 -20.02 14.53 -29.98
N VAL A 35 -19.41 13.34 -29.92
CA VAL A 35 -18.30 13.03 -29.01
C VAL A 35 -17.09 13.88 -29.33
N GLU A 36 -16.78 14.07 -30.62
CA GLU A 36 -15.69 14.94 -31.04
C GLU A 36 -15.92 16.39 -30.59
N GLY A 37 -17.12 16.93 -30.75
CA GLY A 37 -17.46 18.30 -30.36
C GLY A 37 -17.81 18.52 -28.88
N LEU A 38 -17.61 17.52 -28.02
CA LEU A 38 -18.01 17.59 -26.62
C LEU A 38 -16.99 18.37 -25.77
N GLU A 39 -17.45 19.41 -25.08
CA GLU A 39 -16.67 20.23 -24.15
C GLU A 39 -16.92 19.74 -22.71
N PRO A 40 -15.88 19.35 -21.94
CA PRO A 40 -16.03 18.76 -20.62
C PRO A 40 -16.79 19.62 -19.61
N ASP A 41 -16.61 20.93 -19.67
CA ASP A 41 -17.12 21.88 -18.67
C ASP A 41 -18.43 22.56 -19.10
N ARG A 42 -19.03 22.10 -20.21
CA ARG A 42 -20.30 22.60 -20.74
C ARG A 42 -21.49 21.71 -20.34
N LEU A 43 -22.65 22.31 -20.12
CA LEU A 43 -23.92 21.61 -19.91
C LEU A 43 -24.64 21.38 -21.24
N TYR A 44 -25.12 20.16 -21.45
CA TYR A 44 -25.83 19.74 -22.65
C TYR A 44 -27.28 19.35 -22.34
N PRO A 45 -28.28 20.12 -22.81
CA PRO A 45 -29.68 19.76 -22.66
C PRO A 45 -30.04 18.47 -23.41
N TYR A 46 -30.96 17.67 -22.85
CA TYR A 46 -31.41 16.42 -23.47
C TYR A 46 -31.92 16.62 -24.90
N ASP A 47 -32.74 17.65 -25.14
CA ASP A 47 -33.28 17.97 -26.47
C ASP A 47 -32.19 18.20 -27.51
N PHE A 48 -31.08 18.84 -27.10
CA PHE A 48 -29.94 19.07 -27.98
C PHE A 48 -29.26 17.74 -28.34
N LEU A 49 -29.02 16.87 -27.36
CA LEU A 49 -28.41 15.56 -27.58
C LEU A 49 -29.30 14.66 -28.44
N PHE A 50 -30.59 14.60 -28.12
CA PHE A 50 -31.59 13.83 -28.85
C PHE A 50 -31.65 14.28 -30.31
N TYR A 51 -31.73 15.60 -30.56
CA TYR A 51 -31.73 16.15 -31.90
C TYR A 51 -30.42 15.89 -32.64
N ARG A 52 -29.27 16.03 -31.98
CA ARG A 52 -27.98 15.83 -32.63
C ARG A 52 -27.77 14.39 -33.10
N ILE A 53 -28.26 13.42 -32.33
CA ILE A 53 -28.17 11.99 -32.64
C ILE A 53 -29.25 11.58 -33.66
N THR A 54 -30.51 11.92 -33.40
CA THR A 54 -31.65 11.38 -34.16
C THR A 54 -32.08 12.26 -35.34
N ARG A 55 -31.81 13.57 -35.29
CA ARG A 55 -32.36 14.64 -36.15
C ARG A 55 -33.86 14.90 -35.98
N TYR A 56 -34.48 14.32 -34.96
CA TYR A 56 -35.85 14.60 -34.55
C TYR A 56 -35.87 15.39 -33.24
N ARG A 57 -36.99 16.03 -32.93
CA ARG A 57 -37.23 16.59 -31.60
C ARG A 57 -37.88 15.51 -30.72
N PRO A 58 -37.55 15.43 -29.42
CA PRO A 58 -38.25 14.52 -28.52
C PRO A 58 -39.72 14.92 -28.42
N ARG A 59 -40.60 13.93 -28.27
CA ARG A 59 -42.04 14.18 -28.08
C ARG A 59 -42.38 14.58 -26.65
N GLU A 60 -41.53 14.19 -25.71
CA GLU A 60 -41.66 14.46 -24.28
C GLU A 60 -40.80 15.69 -23.93
N ASP A 61 -41.34 16.59 -23.09
CA ASP A 61 -40.62 17.76 -22.58
C ASP A 61 -39.69 17.33 -21.42
N VAL A 62 -38.51 16.79 -21.77
CA VAL A 62 -37.50 16.34 -20.81
C VAL A 62 -36.52 17.47 -20.52
N ARG A 63 -36.70 18.13 -19.38
CA ARG A 63 -35.89 19.30 -18.96
C ARG A 63 -34.61 18.93 -18.21
N GLU A 64 -33.87 17.95 -18.72
CA GLU A 64 -32.60 17.53 -18.14
C GLU A 64 -31.41 18.12 -18.91
N SER A 65 -30.32 18.41 -18.20
CA SER A 65 -29.06 18.86 -18.77
C SER A 65 -27.90 18.13 -18.11
N PHE A 66 -26.92 17.73 -18.92
CA PHE A 66 -25.84 16.85 -18.49
C PHE A 66 -24.48 17.56 -18.61
N PRO A 67 -23.63 17.52 -17.56
CA PRO A 67 -22.23 17.95 -17.67
C PRO A 67 -21.47 17.10 -18.69
N GLY A 68 -20.77 17.74 -19.64
CA GLY A 68 -20.05 17.05 -20.71
C GLY A 68 -19.07 15.98 -20.21
N ARG A 69 -18.35 16.27 -19.12
CA ARG A 69 -17.42 15.32 -18.50
C ARG A 69 -18.09 14.01 -18.05
N GLU A 70 -19.28 14.10 -17.45
CA GLU A 70 -20.03 12.95 -16.94
C GLU A 70 -20.85 12.27 -18.05
N LEU A 71 -21.23 13.01 -19.08
CA LEU A 71 -21.96 12.52 -20.24
C LEU A 71 -21.08 11.67 -21.18
N LEU A 72 -19.79 12.01 -21.28
CA LEU A 72 -18.86 11.39 -22.23
C LEU A 72 -18.79 9.84 -22.11
N PRO A 73 -18.65 9.22 -20.93
CA PRO A 73 -18.66 7.76 -20.80
C PRO A 73 -19.93 7.09 -21.33
N ASP A 74 -21.09 7.71 -21.11
CA ASP A 74 -22.38 7.19 -21.55
C ASP A 74 -22.54 7.29 -23.08
N LEU A 75 -22.08 8.39 -23.69
CA LEU A 75 -22.04 8.54 -25.15
C LEU A 75 -21.06 7.57 -25.81
N LEU A 76 -19.88 7.36 -25.23
CA LEU A 76 -18.90 6.38 -25.72
C LEU A 76 -19.43 4.95 -25.60
N THR A 77 -20.20 4.65 -24.55
CA THR A 77 -20.89 3.36 -24.38
C THR A 77 -21.95 3.17 -25.45
N THR A 78 -22.79 4.19 -25.68
CA THR A 78 -23.81 4.20 -26.73
C THR A 78 -23.19 3.99 -28.11
N LEU A 79 -22.12 4.71 -28.43
CA LEU A 79 -21.38 4.60 -29.69
C LEU A 79 -20.81 3.19 -29.90
N ARG A 80 -20.20 2.62 -28.86
CA ARG A 80 -19.64 1.26 -28.89
C ARG A 80 -20.71 0.21 -29.17
N GLU A 81 -21.83 0.27 -28.47
CA GLU A 81 -22.88 -0.76 -28.54
C GLU A 81 -23.67 -0.65 -29.84
N LEU A 82 -24.03 0.57 -30.23
CA LEU A 82 -24.76 0.81 -31.48
C LEU A 82 -23.92 0.40 -32.70
N SER A 83 -22.62 0.72 -32.71
CA SER A 83 -21.73 0.31 -33.81
C SER A 83 -21.43 -1.19 -33.82
N ALA A 84 -21.35 -1.85 -32.66
CA ALA A 84 -21.18 -3.30 -32.60
C ALA A 84 -22.33 -4.07 -33.26
N GLY A 85 -23.56 -3.55 -33.15
CA GLY A 85 -24.75 -4.14 -33.77
C GLY A 85 -24.84 -3.94 -35.28
N VAL A 86 -24.17 -2.91 -35.83
CA VAL A 86 -24.18 -2.56 -37.27
C VAL A 86 -22.82 -2.05 -37.75
N PRO A 87 -21.74 -2.87 -37.69
CA PRO A 87 -20.42 -2.43 -38.10
C PRO A 87 -20.43 -2.03 -39.57
N ALA A 88 -19.92 -0.83 -39.87
CA ALA A 88 -19.73 -0.36 -41.24
C ALA A 88 -18.54 -1.10 -41.86
N ASP A 89 -18.61 -1.40 -43.15
CA ASP A 89 -17.46 -1.93 -43.88
C ASP A 89 -16.44 -0.81 -44.09
N VAL A 90 -15.16 -1.06 -43.84
CA VAL A 90 -14.12 -0.05 -44.10
C VAL A 90 -14.05 0.35 -45.57
N ALA A 91 -14.49 -0.52 -46.49
CA ALA A 91 -14.58 -0.22 -47.92
C ALA A 91 -15.73 0.75 -48.28
N GLU A 92 -16.74 0.88 -47.41
CA GLU A 92 -17.87 1.81 -47.57
C GLU A 92 -17.60 3.20 -46.95
N VAL A 93 -16.44 3.39 -46.32
CA VAL A 93 -16.05 4.66 -45.69
C VAL A 93 -15.18 5.47 -46.64
N ASP A 94 -15.53 6.73 -46.89
CA ASP A 94 -14.79 7.64 -47.79
C ASP A 94 -13.39 8.07 -47.29
N GLU A 95 -12.90 7.47 -46.20
CA GLU A 95 -11.60 7.76 -45.61
C GLU A 95 -10.99 6.52 -44.96
N THR A 96 -9.67 6.53 -44.77
CA THR A 96 -8.96 5.42 -44.13
C THR A 96 -9.40 5.25 -42.68
N VAL A 97 -9.75 4.01 -42.31
CA VAL A 97 -10.08 3.62 -40.94
C VAL A 97 -8.90 2.86 -40.35
N CYS A 98 -8.27 3.45 -39.32
CA CYS A 98 -7.18 2.82 -38.60
C CYS A 98 -7.73 1.91 -37.48
N SER A 99 -7.25 0.67 -37.40
CA SER A 99 -7.50 -0.15 -36.21
C SER A 99 -6.74 0.42 -35.01
N LEU A 100 -7.13 0.05 -33.78
CA LEU A 100 -6.37 0.49 -32.59
C LEU A 100 -4.89 0.08 -32.62
N ALA A 101 -4.55 -1.01 -33.31
CA ALA A 101 -3.17 -1.44 -33.50
C ALA A 101 -2.42 -0.56 -34.50
N ASP A 102 -3.11 -0.10 -35.54
CA ASP A 102 -2.54 0.80 -36.55
C ASP A 102 -2.31 2.19 -35.96
N VAL A 103 -3.26 2.71 -35.17
CA VAL A 103 -3.08 3.96 -34.41
C VAL A 103 -1.90 3.88 -33.44
N ALA A 104 -1.77 2.75 -32.74
CA ALA A 104 -0.64 2.53 -31.83
C ALA A 104 0.70 2.56 -32.59
N ARG A 105 0.74 1.97 -33.80
CA ARG A 105 1.93 1.96 -34.66
C ARG A 105 2.24 3.35 -35.22
N SER A 106 1.26 4.04 -35.80
CA SER A 106 1.44 5.36 -36.44
C SER A 106 1.81 6.44 -35.43
N CYS A 107 1.20 6.43 -34.24
CA CYS A 107 1.51 7.37 -33.18
C CYS A 107 2.70 6.92 -32.30
N ASN A 108 3.31 5.75 -32.58
CA ASN A 108 4.40 5.17 -31.79
C ASN A 108 4.11 5.07 -30.28
N VAL A 109 2.91 4.59 -29.95
CA VAL A 109 2.44 4.37 -28.57
C VAL A 109 1.96 2.94 -28.37
N SER A 110 1.77 2.52 -27.12
CA SER A 110 1.16 1.21 -26.84
C SER A 110 -0.35 1.21 -27.15
N VAL A 111 -0.90 0.04 -27.51
CA VAL A 111 -2.36 -0.15 -27.64
C VAL A 111 -3.10 0.21 -26.34
N ARG A 112 -2.46 0.05 -25.17
CA ARG A 112 -3.01 0.47 -23.87
C ARG A 112 -3.16 1.99 -23.78
N THR A 113 -2.24 2.75 -24.38
CA THR A 113 -2.31 4.21 -24.47
C THR A 113 -3.50 4.63 -25.34
N VAL A 114 -3.67 4.01 -26.51
CA VAL A 114 -4.83 4.26 -27.39
C VAL A 114 -6.14 3.93 -26.67
N ARG A 115 -6.20 2.81 -25.93
CA ARG A 115 -7.38 2.48 -25.09
C ARG A 115 -7.67 3.54 -24.03
N ARG A 116 -6.65 4.20 -23.50
CA ARG A 116 -6.81 5.31 -22.53
C ARG A 116 -7.29 6.59 -23.22
N TRP A 117 -6.88 6.86 -24.46
CA TRP A 117 -7.41 7.98 -25.25
C TRP A 117 -8.91 7.85 -25.50
N ARG A 118 -9.41 6.63 -25.70
CA ARG A 118 -10.85 6.37 -25.80
C ARG A 118 -11.62 6.87 -24.58
N LEU A 119 -11.10 6.62 -23.37
CA LEU A 119 -11.71 7.10 -22.12
C LEU A 119 -11.64 8.64 -21.97
N ARG A 120 -10.85 9.31 -22.81
CA ARG A 120 -10.72 10.78 -22.86
C ARG A 120 -11.43 11.39 -24.06
N GLY A 121 -12.27 10.63 -24.75
CA GLY A 121 -13.09 11.14 -25.84
C GLY A 121 -12.49 10.97 -27.23
N LEU A 122 -11.55 10.04 -27.44
CA LEU A 122 -11.28 9.55 -28.80
C LEU A 122 -12.48 8.69 -29.24
N PRO A 123 -13.32 9.17 -30.19
CA PRO A 123 -14.45 8.39 -30.67
C PRO A 123 -13.91 7.19 -31.45
N THR A 124 -14.44 6.01 -31.11
CA THR A 124 -14.07 4.77 -31.77
C THR A 124 -15.33 3.95 -31.94
N ALA A 125 -15.51 3.37 -33.11
CA ALA A 125 -16.65 2.53 -33.46
C ALA A 125 -16.17 1.17 -33.99
N TYR A 126 -17.08 0.20 -34.06
CA TYR A 126 -16.81 -1.07 -34.74
C TYR A 126 -16.91 -0.91 -36.26
N TYR A 127 -15.86 -1.37 -36.95
CA TYR A 127 -15.80 -1.47 -38.40
C TYR A 127 -15.46 -2.90 -38.80
N ARG A 128 -15.94 -3.34 -39.96
CA ARG A 128 -15.59 -4.62 -40.58
C ARG A 128 -14.40 -4.40 -41.50
N PHE A 129 -13.29 -5.04 -41.18
CA PHE A 129 -12.04 -4.97 -41.95
C PHE A 129 -12.03 -6.00 -43.09
N PRO A 130 -11.07 -5.92 -44.04
CA PRO A 130 -11.03 -6.82 -45.22
C PRO A 130 -10.90 -8.31 -44.88
N ASP A 131 -10.45 -8.64 -43.68
CA ASP A 131 -10.42 -10.00 -43.14
C ASP A 131 -11.79 -10.49 -42.63
N GLY A 132 -12.86 -9.71 -42.84
CA GLY A 132 -14.22 -9.98 -42.42
C GLY A 132 -14.48 -9.76 -40.93
N GLN A 133 -13.46 -9.46 -40.14
CA GLN A 133 -13.59 -9.31 -38.69
C GLN A 133 -14.01 -7.90 -38.30
N ALA A 134 -14.99 -7.81 -37.38
CA ALA A 134 -15.40 -6.56 -36.78
C ALA A 134 -14.42 -6.17 -35.67
N ARG A 135 -13.77 -5.01 -35.79
CA ARG A 135 -12.82 -4.50 -34.80
C ARG A 135 -13.08 -3.02 -34.54
N MET A 136 -12.65 -2.56 -33.37
CA MET A 136 -12.67 -1.13 -33.05
C MET A 136 -11.68 -0.40 -33.95
N GLY A 137 -12.17 0.62 -34.63
CA GLY A 137 -11.39 1.51 -35.47
C GLY A 137 -11.71 2.97 -35.20
N VAL A 138 -10.88 3.84 -35.77
CA VAL A 138 -11.08 5.28 -35.82
C VAL A 138 -10.74 5.77 -37.21
N ARG A 139 -11.54 6.70 -37.70
CA ARG A 139 -11.31 7.39 -38.97
C ARG A 139 -10.07 8.28 -38.87
N GLU A 140 -9.25 8.31 -39.91
CA GLU A 140 -7.98 9.05 -39.90
C GLU A 140 -8.19 10.56 -39.65
N SER A 141 -9.21 11.17 -40.25
CA SER A 141 -9.52 12.59 -40.02
C SER A 141 -9.91 12.88 -38.57
N VAL A 142 -10.57 11.93 -37.91
CA VAL A 142 -11.04 12.05 -36.53
C VAL A 142 -9.86 11.84 -35.57
N LEU A 143 -8.97 10.90 -35.89
CA LEU A 143 -7.72 10.71 -35.16
C LEU A 143 -6.86 11.98 -35.23
N ALA A 144 -6.66 12.55 -36.42
CA ALA A 144 -5.86 13.76 -36.61
C ALA A 144 -6.39 14.92 -35.75
N ARG A 145 -7.69 15.20 -35.80
CA ARG A 145 -8.35 16.23 -34.98
C ARG A 145 -8.23 15.96 -33.48
N PHE A 146 -8.34 14.70 -33.06
CA PHE A 146 -8.12 14.34 -31.66
C PHE A 146 -6.67 14.62 -31.23
N LEU A 147 -5.69 14.26 -32.06
CA LEU A 147 -4.27 14.49 -31.77
C LEU A 147 -3.94 15.98 -31.70
N GLU A 148 -4.49 16.80 -32.60
CA GLU A 148 -4.33 18.27 -32.58
C GLU A 148 -4.88 18.88 -31.28
N ARG A 149 -6.10 18.53 -30.89
CA ARG A 149 -6.73 19.04 -29.66
C ARG A 149 -6.05 18.53 -28.38
N ASN A 150 -5.32 17.43 -28.47
CA ASN A 150 -4.65 16.78 -27.35
C ASN A 150 -3.12 16.76 -27.54
N ALA A 151 -2.56 17.73 -28.26
CA ALA A 151 -1.14 17.74 -28.63
C ALA A 151 -0.18 17.64 -27.42
N GLU A 152 -0.54 18.22 -26.28
CA GLU A 152 0.22 18.11 -25.02
C GLU A 152 0.20 16.68 -24.41
N LEU A 153 -0.92 15.96 -24.57
CA LEU A 153 -1.06 14.57 -24.14
C LEU A 153 -0.31 13.59 -25.05
N VAL A 154 -0.17 13.94 -26.34
CA VAL A 154 0.53 13.12 -27.33
C VAL A 154 2.04 13.36 -27.28
N SER A 155 2.49 14.61 -27.15
CA SER A 155 3.91 14.97 -27.01
C SER A 155 4.54 14.39 -25.73
N SER A 156 3.78 14.30 -24.64
CA SER A 156 4.19 13.57 -23.43
C SER A 156 4.23 12.05 -23.63
N SER A 157 3.43 11.50 -24.55
CA SER A 157 3.40 10.08 -24.90
C SER A 157 4.46 9.68 -25.95
N GLY A 158 4.86 10.58 -26.85
CA GLY A 158 5.90 10.37 -27.87
C GLY A 158 7.33 10.33 -27.33
N ARG A 159 7.56 10.85 -26.12
CA ARG A 159 8.81 10.63 -25.36
C ARG A 159 9.07 9.14 -25.03
N PHE A 160 8.04 8.30 -25.15
CA PHE A 160 8.09 6.85 -24.95
C PHE A 160 8.29 6.05 -26.25
N SER A 161 8.92 6.63 -27.28
CA SER A 161 9.38 5.86 -28.45
C SER A 161 10.27 4.70 -28.01
N ARG A 162 10.15 3.55 -28.69
CA ARG A 162 11.17 2.50 -28.64
C ARG A 162 12.52 3.10 -29.03
N LEU A 163 13.57 2.76 -28.28
CA LEU A 163 14.94 3.12 -28.61
C LEU A 163 15.33 2.48 -29.94
N THR A 164 15.91 3.25 -30.86
CA THR A 164 16.53 2.69 -32.06
C THR A 164 17.82 1.95 -31.69
N GLU A 165 18.31 1.06 -32.56
CA GLU A 165 19.60 0.37 -32.33
C GLU A 165 20.76 1.37 -32.24
N SER A 166 20.71 2.47 -32.98
CA SER A 166 21.69 3.56 -32.91
C SER A 166 21.64 4.32 -31.58
N GLU A 167 20.45 4.64 -31.07
CA GLU A 167 20.28 5.26 -29.76
C GLU A 167 20.73 4.32 -28.64
N GLN A 168 20.43 3.02 -28.76
CA GLN A 168 20.88 2.02 -27.80
C GLN A 168 22.41 1.91 -27.79
N ALA A 169 23.07 1.85 -28.95
CA ALA A 169 24.53 1.83 -29.03
C ALA A 169 25.16 3.10 -28.42
N GLU A 170 24.56 4.26 -28.64
CA GLU A 170 25.02 5.53 -28.10
C GLU A 170 24.91 5.59 -26.57
N ILE A 171 23.80 5.10 -26.01
CA ILE A 171 23.61 4.96 -24.56
C ILE A 171 24.72 4.09 -23.95
N ILE A 172 25.03 2.94 -24.55
CA ILE A 172 26.07 2.02 -24.05
C ILE A 172 27.46 2.65 -24.12
N ARG A 173 27.81 3.27 -25.25
CA ARG A 173 29.10 3.94 -25.44
C ARG A 173 29.33 5.02 -24.38
N ARG A 174 28.32 5.86 -24.12
CA ARG A 174 28.37 6.92 -23.12
C ARG A 174 28.45 6.40 -21.70
N ALA A 175 27.72 5.32 -21.40
CA ALA A 175 27.75 4.72 -20.08
C ALA A 175 29.13 4.09 -19.80
N ARG A 176 29.74 3.39 -20.76
CA ARG A 176 31.12 2.86 -20.63
C ARG A 176 32.13 3.97 -20.37
N LYS A 177 32.08 5.06 -21.13
CA LYS A 177 32.99 6.21 -20.94
C LYS A 177 32.92 6.79 -19.52
N ARG A 178 31.72 6.84 -18.93
CA ARG A 178 31.50 7.35 -17.57
C ARG A 178 31.97 6.37 -16.49
N THR A 179 31.71 5.08 -16.67
CA THR A 179 32.17 4.04 -15.71
C THR A 179 33.69 3.88 -15.73
N SER A 180 34.35 4.04 -16.89
CA SER A 180 35.81 3.95 -17.01
C SER A 180 36.58 5.12 -16.38
N ALA A 181 35.90 6.21 -15.98
CA ALA A 181 36.53 7.40 -15.41
C ALA A 181 36.85 7.27 -13.90
N GLY A 182 36.64 6.11 -13.27
CA GLY A 182 37.16 5.79 -11.94
C GLY A 182 36.40 6.38 -10.74
N ALA A 183 35.22 6.96 -10.94
CA ALA A 183 34.32 7.35 -9.85
C ALA A 183 33.30 6.22 -9.56
N ASP A 184 32.88 6.06 -8.30
CA ASP A 184 31.77 5.18 -7.90
C ASP A 184 30.42 5.71 -8.46
N VAL A 185 30.21 5.57 -9.77
CA VAL A 185 29.02 6.13 -10.43
C VAL A 185 27.87 5.14 -10.35
N THR A 186 26.74 5.59 -9.80
CA THR A 186 25.53 4.78 -9.72
C THR A 186 24.83 4.69 -11.07
N LEU A 187 24.22 3.53 -11.38
CA LEU A 187 23.42 3.30 -12.60
C LEU A 187 22.37 4.41 -12.82
N THR A 188 21.74 4.87 -11.74
CA THR A 188 20.69 5.90 -11.80
C THR A 188 21.26 7.28 -12.11
N GLY A 189 22.42 7.63 -11.57
CA GLY A 189 23.13 8.88 -11.90
C GLY A 189 23.51 8.90 -13.38
N VAL A 190 24.17 7.83 -13.85
CA VAL A 190 24.56 7.68 -15.26
C VAL A 190 23.36 7.73 -16.20
N ALA A 191 22.26 7.05 -15.85
CA ALA A 191 21.04 7.07 -16.66
C ALA A 191 20.38 8.45 -16.73
N THR A 192 20.48 9.26 -15.67
CA THR A 192 19.91 10.62 -15.63
C THR A 192 20.72 11.57 -16.49
N GLU A 193 22.04 11.57 -16.36
CA GLU A 193 22.92 12.41 -17.18
C GLU A 193 22.82 12.08 -18.68
N ILE A 194 22.82 10.80 -19.04
CA ILE A 194 22.67 10.36 -20.43
C ILE A 194 21.29 10.75 -20.98
N ALA A 195 20.25 10.68 -20.14
CA ALA A 195 18.89 11.05 -20.54
C ALA A 195 18.75 12.55 -20.85
N GLU A 196 19.41 13.41 -20.08
CA GLU A 196 19.45 14.86 -20.34
C GLU A 196 20.14 15.17 -21.68
N GLU A 197 21.21 14.47 -22.01
CA GLU A 197 21.95 14.71 -23.25
C GLU A 197 21.27 14.15 -24.51
N ILE A 198 20.53 13.04 -24.39
CA ILE A 198 19.86 12.37 -25.54
C ILE A 198 18.38 12.81 -25.65
N GLY A 199 17.88 13.61 -24.70
CA GLY A 199 16.48 14.06 -24.68
C GLY A 199 15.50 12.91 -24.44
N ARG A 200 15.89 11.90 -23.66
CA ARG A 200 15.08 10.72 -23.33
C ARG A 200 14.69 10.72 -21.86
N ALA A 201 13.74 9.87 -21.46
CA ALA A 201 13.42 9.69 -20.05
C ALA A 201 14.55 8.92 -19.33
N PRO A 202 14.97 9.31 -18.10
CA PRO A 202 15.99 8.60 -17.32
C PRO A 202 15.70 7.10 -17.17
N GLU A 203 14.43 6.73 -16.98
CA GLU A 203 14.03 5.33 -16.85
C GLU A 203 14.20 4.53 -18.16
N THR A 204 14.01 5.16 -19.32
CA THR A 204 14.21 4.53 -20.63
C THR A 204 15.69 4.20 -20.84
N VAL A 205 16.58 5.14 -20.50
CA VAL A 205 18.02 4.92 -20.55
C VAL A 205 18.43 3.84 -19.55
N ARG A 206 17.92 3.91 -18.31
CA ARG A 206 18.20 2.92 -17.25
C ARG A 206 17.82 1.50 -17.66
N LEU A 207 16.65 1.32 -18.27
CA LEU A 207 16.19 0.02 -18.76
C LEU A 207 17.02 -0.48 -19.94
N ALA A 208 17.50 0.42 -20.81
CA ALA A 208 18.40 0.05 -21.91
C ALA A 208 19.75 -0.49 -21.40
N LEU A 209 20.33 0.17 -20.40
CA LEU A 209 21.56 -0.25 -19.72
C LEU A 209 21.37 -1.62 -19.05
N LEU A 210 20.30 -1.79 -18.26
CA LEU A 210 19.98 -3.07 -17.61
C LEU A 210 19.74 -4.20 -18.60
N ARG A 211 19.08 -3.91 -19.72
CA ARG A 211 18.82 -4.90 -20.77
C ARG A 211 20.13 -5.35 -21.41
N HIS A 212 21.03 -4.43 -21.72
CA HIS A 212 22.34 -4.74 -22.29
C HIS A 212 23.19 -5.60 -21.34
N ASP A 213 23.30 -5.22 -20.06
CA ASP A 213 24.07 -5.99 -19.06
C ASP A 213 23.53 -7.41 -18.83
N ARG A 214 22.22 -7.61 -19.05
CA ARG A 214 21.57 -8.93 -19.00
C ARG A 214 21.80 -9.75 -20.26
N GLU A 215 21.72 -9.13 -21.43
CA GLU A 215 21.83 -9.80 -22.73
C GLU A 215 23.28 -10.06 -23.14
N ARG A 216 24.25 -9.30 -22.61
CA ARG A 216 25.69 -9.48 -22.84
C ARG A 216 26.48 -9.48 -21.53
N PRO A 217 26.52 -10.62 -20.81
CA PRO A 217 27.20 -10.76 -19.53
C PRO A 217 28.71 -10.47 -19.58
N ASP A 218 29.37 -10.75 -20.71
CA ASP A 218 30.82 -10.56 -20.90
C ASP A 218 31.21 -9.11 -21.24
N GLU A 219 30.22 -8.26 -21.50
CA GLU A 219 30.38 -6.88 -21.99
C GLU A 219 29.69 -5.86 -21.07
N ARG A 220 29.48 -6.23 -19.81
CA ARG A 220 28.72 -5.45 -18.82
C ARG A 220 29.31 -4.07 -18.61
N VAL A 221 28.43 -3.08 -18.58
CA VAL A 221 28.78 -1.69 -18.26
C VAL A 221 28.83 -1.48 -16.75
N PHE A 222 28.05 -2.26 -15.98
CA PHE A 222 28.03 -2.20 -14.51
C PHE A 222 28.29 -3.60 -13.92
N GLU A 223 29.50 -3.86 -13.43
CA GLU A 223 29.91 -5.18 -12.92
C GLU A 223 29.23 -5.58 -11.58
N HIS A 224 28.52 -4.68 -10.90
CA HIS A 224 28.00 -4.94 -9.53
C HIS A 224 26.51 -4.64 -9.29
N THR A 225 25.69 -4.35 -10.31
CA THR A 225 24.24 -4.14 -10.12
C THR A 225 23.39 -5.40 -10.32
N SER A 226 23.93 -6.58 -9.97
CA SER A 226 23.15 -7.81 -9.81
C SER A 226 22.44 -7.87 -8.45
N ARG A 227 21.64 -6.86 -8.10
CA ARG A 227 20.56 -7.07 -7.13
C ARG A 227 19.29 -7.26 -7.94
N ARG A 228 18.85 -8.52 -8.03
CA ARG A 228 17.52 -8.98 -8.46
C ARG A 228 16.49 -7.88 -8.16
N PRO A 229 15.57 -7.49 -9.09
CA PRO A 229 14.58 -6.47 -8.79
C PRO A 229 13.86 -6.88 -7.51
N ALA A 230 14.12 -6.13 -6.44
CA ALA A 230 13.66 -6.48 -5.11
C ALA A 230 12.14 -6.61 -5.18
N ARG A 231 11.60 -7.71 -4.64
CA ARG A 231 10.15 -7.90 -4.62
C ARG A 231 9.53 -6.66 -3.98
N PRO A 232 8.31 -6.22 -4.38
CA PRO A 232 7.70 -5.01 -3.81
C PRO A 232 7.69 -4.97 -2.26
N GLY A 233 7.63 -6.15 -1.62
CA GLY A 233 7.76 -6.28 -0.15
C GLY A 233 9.19 -6.13 0.39
N GLU A 234 10.23 -6.52 -0.35
CA GLU A 234 11.64 -6.35 0.04
C GLU A 234 12.07 -4.88 0.00
N VAL A 235 11.56 -4.12 -0.98
CA VAL A 235 11.78 -2.67 -1.06
C VAL A 235 11.14 -1.96 0.14
N ALA A 236 9.89 -2.30 0.47
CA ALA A 236 9.19 -1.73 1.62
C ALA A 236 9.86 -2.11 2.95
N ALA A 237 10.37 -3.34 3.08
CA ALA A 237 11.11 -3.77 4.27
C ALA A 237 12.43 -2.99 4.44
N ARG A 238 13.17 -2.73 3.36
CA ARG A 238 14.39 -1.90 3.40
C ARG A 238 14.10 -0.43 3.72
N MET A 239 12.99 0.12 3.23
CA MET A 239 12.54 1.47 3.62
C MET A 239 12.19 1.53 5.10
N LEU A 240 11.48 0.53 5.63
CA LEU A 240 11.16 0.44 7.05
C LEU A 240 12.43 0.32 7.91
N ALA A 241 13.39 -0.52 7.51
CA ALA A 241 14.66 -0.67 8.22
C ALA A 241 15.42 0.67 8.29
N GLY A 242 15.53 1.38 7.15
CA GLY A 242 16.19 2.68 7.14
C GLY A 242 15.47 3.75 7.95
N TYR A 243 14.14 3.73 7.95
CA TYR A 243 13.35 4.60 8.82
C TYR A 243 13.56 4.29 10.31
N ALA A 244 13.63 3.00 10.67
CA ALA A 244 13.90 2.58 12.05
C ALA A 244 15.33 2.92 12.54
N GLU A 245 16.29 3.00 11.61
CA GLU A 245 17.66 3.48 11.87
C GLU A 245 17.74 5.01 12.00
N GLY A 246 16.63 5.74 11.85
CA GLY A 246 16.58 7.20 11.98
C GLY A 246 16.94 7.96 10.71
N ARG A 247 17.04 7.30 9.54
CA ARG A 247 17.28 8.02 8.28
C ARG A 247 16.08 8.88 7.90
N PRO A 248 16.29 10.15 7.49
CA PRO A 248 15.21 11.04 7.09
C PRO A 248 14.48 10.50 5.86
N VAL A 249 13.16 10.73 5.81
CA VAL A 249 12.31 10.20 4.74
C VAL A 249 12.64 10.80 3.38
N GLU A 250 13.21 12.00 3.35
CA GLU A 250 13.74 12.68 2.18
C GLU A 250 14.89 11.90 1.54
N GLU A 251 15.83 11.42 2.34
CA GLU A 251 16.96 10.61 1.90
C GLU A 251 16.48 9.24 1.39
N LEU A 252 15.52 8.63 2.07
CA LEU A 252 14.88 7.39 1.61
C LEU A 252 14.13 7.61 0.29
N ALA A 253 13.42 8.73 0.14
CA ALA A 253 12.72 9.08 -1.09
C ALA A 253 13.67 9.21 -2.29
N GLN A 254 14.81 9.87 -2.09
CA GLN A 254 15.86 10.00 -3.11
C GLN A 254 16.51 8.66 -3.43
N THR A 255 16.94 7.91 -2.41
CA THR A 255 17.63 6.61 -2.55
C THR A 255 16.80 5.59 -3.33
N PHE A 256 15.48 5.59 -3.14
CA PHE A 256 14.57 4.64 -3.78
C PHE A 256 13.79 5.21 -4.98
N GLY A 257 14.01 6.48 -5.35
CA GLY A 257 13.35 7.14 -6.48
C GLY A 257 11.82 7.22 -6.33
N ARG A 258 11.31 7.53 -5.13
CA ARG A 258 9.86 7.58 -4.83
C ARG A 258 9.47 8.91 -4.19
N SER A 259 8.20 9.28 -4.30
CA SER A 259 7.69 10.45 -3.57
C SER A 259 7.65 10.18 -2.05
N ARG A 260 7.85 11.22 -1.23
CA ARG A 260 7.75 11.14 0.24
C ARG A 260 6.45 10.48 0.71
N ALA A 261 5.32 10.86 0.10
CA ALA A 261 4.01 10.27 0.39
C ALA A 261 3.95 8.76 0.10
N THR A 262 4.62 8.30 -0.97
CA THR A 262 4.72 6.87 -1.27
C THR A 262 5.57 6.14 -0.25
N VAL A 263 6.69 6.73 0.18
CA VAL A 263 7.58 6.16 1.22
C VAL A 263 6.82 5.99 2.53
N TYR A 264 6.16 7.04 3.04
CA TYR A 264 5.34 6.95 4.25
C TYR A 264 4.24 5.88 4.14
N ARG A 265 3.53 5.82 3.01
CA ARG A 265 2.50 4.81 2.79
C ARG A 265 3.05 3.38 2.83
N LEU A 266 4.22 3.14 2.25
CA LEU A 266 4.86 1.82 2.25
C LEU A 266 5.38 1.44 3.63
N ILE A 267 5.99 2.39 4.36
CA ILE A 267 6.44 2.21 5.75
C ILE A 267 5.25 1.87 6.64
N ASN A 268 4.19 2.68 6.63
CA ASN A 268 3.00 2.47 7.47
C ASN A 268 2.32 1.14 7.16
N ARG A 269 2.20 0.78 5.88
CA ARG A 269 1.69 -0.53 5.48
C ARG A 269 2.52 -1.67 6.07
N GLN A 270 3.84 -1.56 6.05
CA GLN A 270 4.73 -2.59 6.58
C GLN A 270 4.67 -2.67 8.11
N ARG A 271 4.58 -1.52 8.81
CA ARG A 271 4.32 -1.45 10.26
C ARG A 271 3.00 -2.16 10.62
N ALA A 272 1.93 -1.85 9.89
CA ALA A 272 0.63 -2.51 10.09
C ALA A 272 0.70 -4.04 9.90
N ILE A 273 1.38 -4.51 8.85
CA ILE A 273 1.59 -5.95 8.60
C ILE A 273 2.36 -6.60 9.75
N ARG A 274 3.37 -5.93 10.32
CA ARG A 274 4.13 -6.44 11.47
C ARG A 274 3.23 -6.56 12.70
N LEU A 275 2.48 -5.52 13.04
CA LEU A 275 1.57 -5.51 14.20
C LEU A 275 0.46 -6.57 14.10
N LEU A 276 -0.05 -6.82 12.90
CA LEU A 276 -1.06 -7.87 12.66
C LEU A 276 -0.51 -9.29 12.83
N LYS A 277 0.79 -9.50 12.63
CA LYS A 277 1.44 -10.80 12.84
C LYS A 277 1.78 -11.05 14.31
N GLU A 278 1.93 -9.99 15.11
CA GLU A 278 2.31 -10.09 16.50
C GLU A 278 1.18 -10.68 17.35
N ALA A 279 1.47 -11.63 18.23
CA ALA A 279 0.47 -12.22 19.12
C ALA A 279 0.27 -11.32 20.35
N ILE A 280 -0.73 -10.44 20.30
CA ILE A 280 -1.15 -9.65 21.46
C ILE A 280 -2.19 -10.45 22.24
N ALA A 281 -1.75 -11.29 23.17
CA ALA A 281 -2.65 -11.85 24.18
C ALA A 281 -3.08 -10.72 25.12
N SER A 282 -4.39 -10.47 25.23
CA SER A 282 -4.91 -9.54 26.24
C SER A 282 -5.92 -10.26 27.11
N ARG A 283 -5.95 -9.87 28.38
CA ARG A 283 -7.00 -10.27 29.31
C ARG A 283 -8.18 -9.33 29.11
N SER A 284 -9.38 -9.87 29.02
CA SER A 284 -10.60 -9.06 29.00
C SER A 284 -10.94 -8.67 30.43
N ASP A 285 -10.98 -7.38 30.72
CA ASP A 285 -11.56 -6.81 31.94
C ASP A 285 -12.64 -5.79 31.53
N PRO A 286 -13.89 -5.93 31.99
CA PRO A 286 -14.96 -4.96 31.71
C PRO A 286 -14.60 -3.51 32.05
N ALA A 287 -13.74 -3.28 33.05
CA ALA A 287 -13.29 -1.95 33.43
C ALA A 287 -12.53 -1.24 32.29
N PHE A 288 -11.90 -1.98 31.38
CA PHE A 288 -11.13 -1.41 30.27
C PHE A 288 -11.99 -0.86 29.12
N GLU A 289 -13.28 -1.21 29.08
CA GLU A 289 -14.22 -0.71 28.07
C GLU A 289 -15.07 0.47 28.59
N THR A 290 -14.85 0.90 29.83
CA THR A 290 -15.57 2.04 30.40
C THR A 290 -15.05 3.38 29.84
N PRO A 291 -15.93 4.37 29.60
CA PRO A 291 -15.49 5.73 29.27
C PRO A 291 -14.57 6.28 30.37
N GLY A 292 -13.40 6.83 29.99
CA GLY A 292 -12.40 7.33 30.94
C GLY A 292 -11.43 6.27 31.48
N ALA A 293 -11.47 5.03 30.99
CA ALA A 293 -10.52 3.98 31.37
C ALA A 293 -9.05 4.40 31.18
N ASP A 294 -8.76 5.21 30.16
CA ASP A 294 -7.44 5.81 29.90
C ASP A 294 -6.91 6.54 31.13
N GLU A 295 -7.68 7.48 31.66
CA GLU A 295 -7.29 8.32 32.79
C GLU A 295 -7.33 7.54 34.10
N ALA A 296 -8.30 6.64 34.27
CA ALA A 296 -8.39 5.78 35.45
C ALA A 296 -7.22 4.78 35.56
N VAL A 297 -6.72 4.27 34.43
CA VAL A 297 -5.66 3.26 34.41
C VAL A 297 -4.28 3.88 34.25
N LEU A 298 -4.12 4.87 33.36
CA LEU A 298 -2.83 5.51 33.05
C LEU A 298 -2.66 6.90 33.69
N GLY A 299 -3.50 7.22 34.68
CA GLY A 299 -3.47 8.48 35.40
C GLY A 299 -2.34 8.64 36.43
N PRO A 300 -2.47 9.61 37.36
CA PRO A 300 -1.41 9.98 38.30
C PRO A 300 -0.91 8.83 39.19
N GLU A 301 -1.80 7.95 39.63
CA GLU A 301 -1.44 6.78 40.46
C GLU A 301 -0.49 5.83 39.72
N PHE A 302 -0.76 5.56 38.44
CA PHE A 302 0.12 4.77 37.59
C PHE A 302 1.45 5.50 37.37
N GLY A 303 1.42 6.80 37.10
CA GLY A 303 2.62 7.62 36.95
C GLY A 303 3.54 7.55 38.17
N ALA A 304 2.99 7.64 39.38
CA ALA A 304 3.73 7.49 40.63
C ALA A 304 4.31 6.08 40.81
N ALA A 305 3.52 5.04 40.52
CA ALA A 305 3.96 3.65 40.60
C ALA A 305 5.08 3.34 39.59
N LEU A 306 4.99 3.87 38.37
CA LEU A 306 6.01 3.73 37.33
C LEU A 306 7.32 4.42 37.74
N ALA A 307 7.25 5.67 38.19
CA ALA A 307 8.42 6.40 38.69
C ALA A 307 9.08 5.67 39.87
N ARG A 308 8.28 5.11 40.78
CA ARG A 308 8.77 4.30 41.89
C ARG A 308 9.50 3.06 41.39
N ALA A 309 8.92 2.29 40.49
CA ALA A 309 9.52 1.08 39.92
C ALA A 309 10.83 1.38 39.18
N GLU A 310 10.93 2.55 38.53
CA GLU A 310 12.13 2.99 37.83
C GLU A 310 13.25 3.41 38.77
N SER A 311 12.90 4.10 39.87
CA SER A 311 13.88 4.48 40.90
C SER A 311 14.49 3.29 41.64
N LEU A 312 13.82 2.12 41.63
CA LEU A 312 14.31 0.93 42.30
C LEU A 312 15.55 0.37 41.59
N PRO A 313 16.57 -0.05 42.37
CA PRO A 313 17.74 -0.71 41.79
C PRO A 313 17.31 -2.00 41.10
N ALA A 314 18.12 -2.45 40.13
CA ALA A 314 17.95 -3.79 39.60
C ALA A 314 18.07 -4.79 40.75
N ARG A 315 17.26 -5.86 40.76
CA ARG A 315 17.28 -6.88 41.83
C ARG A 315 16.94 -6.32 43.22
N ALA A 316 16.00 -5.38 43.28
CA ALA A 316 15.57 -4.76 44.54
C ALA A 316 14.87 -5.70 45.52
N GLN A 317 14.31 -6.82 45.05
CA GLN A 317 13.65 -7.78 45.93
C GLN A 317 14.65 -8.50 46.83
N LYS A 318 14.39 -8.50 48.13
CA LYS A 318 15.25 -9.12 49.15
C LYS A 318 14.55 -10.30 49.81
N ARG A 319 15.36 -11.24 50.28
CA ARG A 319 14.96 -12.35 51.13
C ARG A 319 15.06 -11.93 52.60
N GLU A 320 14.04 -12.22 53.38
CA GLU A 320 14.05 -11.98 54.83
C GLU A 320 14.88 -13.03 55.58
N PRO A 321 15.35 -12.73 56.81
CA PRO A 321 16.10 -13.68 57.64
C PRO A 321 15.35 -14.98 57.96
N ASP A 322 14.02 -14.95 57.99
CA ASP A 322 13.15 -16.13 58.21
C ASP A 322 12.98 -17.01 56.95
N GLY A 323 13.61 -16.61 55.84
CA GLY A 323 13.57 -17.31 54.57
C GLY A 323 12.37 -16.95 53.68
N ALA A 324 11.46 -16.10 54.14
CA ALA A 324 10.29 -15.70 53.36
C ALA A 324 10.61 -14.55 52.37
N TRP A 325 10.02 -14.61 51.18
CA TRP A 325 10.14 -13.57 50.15
C TRP A 325 9.04 -12.50 50.24
N LYS A 326 8.54 -12.18 51.44
CA LYS A 326 7.29 -11.43 51.60
C LYS A 326 7.34 -9.95 51.20
N GLN A 327 8.49 -9.29 51.25
CA GLN A 327 8.56 -7.86 50.96
C GLN A 327 8.96 -7.62 49.51
N SER A 328 7.95 -7.54 48.64
CA SER A 328 8.13 -6.82 47.37
C SER A 328 8.56 -5.39 47.70
N PRO A 329 9.55 -4.83 46.99
CA PRO A 329 9.95 -3.44 47.17
C PRO A 329 8.89 -2.45 46.67
N LEU A 330 7.85 -2.96 45.98
CA LEU A 330 6.66 -2.24 45.59
C LEU A 330 5.52 -2.50 46.59
N SER A 331 4.70 -1.48 46.83
CA SER A 331 3.46 -1.63 47.60
C SER A 331 2.40 -2.43 46.81
N ARG A 332 1.33 -2.86 47.48
CA ARG A 332 0.24 -3.60 46.81
C ARG A 332 -0.45 -2.73 45.76
N ALA A 333 -0.63 -1.46 46.08
CA ALA A 333 -1.25 -0.50 45.18
C ALA A 333 -0.36 -0.24 43.95
N GLU A 334 0.96 -0.13 44.14
CA GLU A 334 1.92 0.06 43.05
C GLU A 334 1.97 -1.15 42.10
N GLU A 335 2.05 -2.38 42.65
CA GLU A 335 1.97 -3.61 41.84
C GLU A 335 0.68 -3.69 41.06
N ALA A 336 -0.46 -3.44 41.71
CA ALA A 336 -1.76 -3.46 41.07
C ALA A 336 -1.87 -2.40 39.97
N ALA A 337 -1.38 -1.18 40.19
CA ALA A 337 -1.40 -0.10 39.20
C ALA A 337 -0.54 -0.45 37.97
N LEU A 338 0.68 -0.96 38.17
CA LEU A 338 1.57 -1.38 37.09
C LEU A 338 0.98 -2.52 36.27
N LEU A 339 0.51 -3.59 36.94
CA LEU A 339 -0.02 -4.77 36.24
C LEU A 339 -1.38 -4.49 35.60
N ARG A 340 -2.22 -3.63 36.19
CA ARG A 340 -3.44 -3.12 35.54
C ARG A 340 -3.10 -2.35 34.26
N ALA A 341 -2.14 -1.43 34.32
CA ALA A 341 -1.68 -0.68 33.15
C ALA A 341 -1.07 -1.57 32.07
N TYR A 342 -0.31 -2.60 32.47
CA TYR A 342 0.23 -3.61 31.56
C TYR A 342 -0.87 -4.34 30.77
N HIS A 343 -1.88 -4.87 31.44
CA HIS A 343 -2.99 -5.57 30.78
C HIS A 343 -3.85 -4.61 29.94
N TYR A 344 -4.13 -3.42 30.45
CA TYR A 344 -4.89 -2.40 29.75
C TYR A 344 -4.19 -1.93 28.46
N ALA A 345 -2.87 -1.67 28.51
CA ALA A 345 -2.11 -1.26 27.34
C ALA A 345 -2.15 -2.33 26.23
N ARG A 346 -2.00 -3.61 26.59
CA ARG A 346 -2.15 -4.74 25.64
C ARG A 346 -3.57 -4.87 25.11
N HIS A 347 -4.58 -4.69 25.96
CA HIS A 347 -5.99 -4.74 25.58
C HIS A 347 -6.34 -3.63 24.57
N ARG A 348 -5.98 -2.39 24.87
CA ARG A 348 -6.19 -1.24 23.98
C ARG A 348 -5.41 -1.38 22.68
N ALA A 349 -4.15 -1.79 22.72
CA ALA A 349 -3.36 -2.07 21.52
C ALA A 349 -4.05 -3.15 20.66
N GLY A 350 -4.56 -4.21 21.29
CA GLY A 350 -5.34 -5.25 20.64
C GLY A 350 -6.63 -4.75 20.00
N ARG A 351 -7.34 -3.81 20.65
CA ARG A 351 -8.56 -3.16 20.13
C ARG A 351 -8.25 -2.29 18.91
N LEU A 352 -7.31 -1.35 19.04
CA LEU A 352 -6.89 -0.45 17.95
C LEU A 352 -6.33 -1.23 16.76
N ARG A 353 -5.62 -2.35 17.01
CA ARG A 353 -5.13 -3.23 15.96
C ARG A 353 -6.25 -3.79 15.07
N ARG A 354 -7.47 -4.00 15.59
CA ARG A 354 -8.61 -4.48 14.78
C ARG A 354 -9.05 -3.49 13.70
N GLU A 355 -8.68 -2.21 13.85
CA GLU A 355 -8.97 -1.16 12.87
C GLU A 355 -7.95 -1.12 11.72
N LEU A 356 -6.82 -1.86 11.83
CA LEU A 356 -5.78 -1.88 10.82
C LEU A 356 -6.19 -2.70 9.58
N ASP A 357 -6.29 -2.03 8.43
CA ASP A 357 -6.40 -2.68 7.11
C ASP A 357 -5.20 -2.30 6.22
N PRO A 358 -4.20 -3.19 6.04
CA PRO A 358 -3.03 -2.94 5.20
C PRO A 358 -3.33 -2.83 3.68
N ARG A 359 -4.58 -3.08 3.26
CA ARG A 359 -5.04 -2.87 1.88
C ARG A 359 -5.52 -1.44 1.65
N ARG A 360 -5.86 -0.72 2.72
CA ARG A 360 -6.30 0.68 2.72
C ARG A 360 -5.19 1.60 3.21
N TYR A 361 -5.52 2.89 3.30
CA TYR A 361 -4.65 3.87 3.94
C TYR A 361 -4.58 3.59 5.45
N VAL A 362 -3.37 3.53 6.00
CA VAL A 362 -3.12 3.36 7.43
C VAL A 362 -2.52 4.66 8.01
N PRO A 363 -3.22 5.35 8.92
CA PRO A 363 -2.71 6.57 9.56
C PRO A 363 -1.46 6.29 10.40
N SER A 364 -0.45 7.17 10.32
CA SER A 364 0.75 7.06 11.18
C SER A 364 0.38 7.12 12.66
N ARG A 365 -0.48 8.08 13.04
CA ARG A 365 -0.89 8.30 14.43
C ARG A 365 -1.45 7.05 15.10
N LEU A 366 -2.26 6.27 14.38
CA LEU A 366 -2.81 5.01 14.87
C LEU A 366 -1.72 3.96 15.12
N LEU A 367 -0.74 3.86 14.21
CA LEU A 367 0.41 2.96 14.39
C LEU A 367 1.30 3.40 15.55
N ASP A 368 1.58 4.70 15.64
CA ASP A 368 2.38 5.31 16.70
C ASP A 368 1.72 5.05 18.08
N GLU A 369 0.38 5.16 18.16
CA GLU A 369 -0.37 4.86 19.38
C GLU A 369 -0.27 3.38 19.77
N ILE A 370 -0.51 2.45 18.83
CA ILE A 370 -0.39 1.00 19.10
C ILE A 370 1.03 0.64 19.56
N GLU A 371 2.05 1.13 18.85
CA GLU A 371 3.45 0.86 19.18
C GLU A 371 3.83 1.46 20.55
N SER A 372 3.33 2.65 20.89
CA SER A 372 3.56 3.26 22.21
C SER A 372 2.94 2.44 23.36
N LEU A 373 1.74 1.88 23.16
CA LEU A 373 1.08 1.03 24.15
C LEU A 373 1.82 -0.30 24.35
N LEU A 374 2.30 -0.91 23.25
CA LEU A 374 3.10 -2.13 23.33
C LEU A 374 4.47 -1.87 23.98
N ALA A 375 5.10 -0.74 23.68
CA ALA A 375 6.34 -0.32 24.32
C ALA A 375 6.15 -0.06 25.82
N LEU A 376 5.03 0.55 26.21
CA LEU A 376 4.67 0.73 27.62
C LEU A 376 4.49 -0.61 28.33
N ALA A 377 3.76 -1.55 27.71
CA ALA A 377 3.56 -2.89 28.27
C ALA A 377 4.90 -3.64 28.43
N ALA A 378 5.77 -3.58 27.43
CA ALA A 378 7.11 -4.17 27.50
C ALA A 378 7.93 -3.56 28.64
N ARG A 379 7.96 -2.23 28.75
CA ARG A 379 8.66 -1.50 29.82
C ARG A 379 8.17 -1.92 31.21
N ILE A 380 6.86 -2.01 31.41
CA ILE A 380 6.29 -2.43 32.70
C ILE A 380 6.72 -3.87 33.03
N LYS A 381 6.60 -4.80 32.06
CA LYS A 381 7.01 -6.19 32.24
C LYS A 381 8.48 -6.30 32.60
N ASP A 382 9.35 -5.59 31.88
CA ASP A 382 10.79 -5.57 32.15
C ASP A 382 11.13 -5.02 33.53
N LEU A 383 10.43 -3.96 33.97
CA LEU A 383 10.60 -3.40 35.31
C LEU A 383 10.21 -4.41 36.40
N VAL A 384 9.03 -5.03 36.28
CA VAL A 384 8.55 -6.06 37.22
C VAL A 384 9.53 -7.23 37.25
N MET A 385 9.94 -7.75 36.09
CA MET A 385 10.92 -8.84 35.98
C MET A 385 12.26 -8.49 36.63
N ARG A 386 12.80 -7.29 36.35
CA ARG A 386 14.08 -6.82 36.91
C ARG A 386 14.04 -6.64 38.42
N ILE A 387 12.92 -6.18 38.97
CA ILE A 387 12.72 -6.02 40.40
C ILE A 387 12.70 -7.39 41.09
N HIS A 388 12.01 -8.36 40.50
CA HIS A 388 11.73 -9.67 41.09
C HIS A 388 12.71 -10.78 40.70
N ALA A 389 13.71 -10.51 39.85
CA ALA A 389 14.70 -11.49 39.41
C ALA A 389 15.34 -12.34 40.54
N PRO A 390 15.68 -11.80 41.74
CA PRO A 390 16.21 -12.60 42.84
C PRO A 390 15.29 -13.75 43.31
N LEU A 391 13.98 -13.58 43.18
CA LEU A 391 13.02 -14.64 43.50
C LEU A 391 13.14 -15.80 42.52
N ALA A 392 13.26 -15.52 41.21
CA ALA A 392 13.43 -16.55 40.19
C ALA A 392 14.74 -17.33 40.39
N GLU A 393 15.83 -16.62 40.67
CA GLU A 393 17.14 -17.23 40.96
C GLU A 393 17.08 -18.13 42.20
N HIS A 394 16.38 -17.70 43.24
CA HIS A 394 16.20 -18.50 44.43
C HIS A 394 15.40 -19.79 44.18
N VAL A 395 14.28 -19.69 43.46
CA VAL A 395 13.49 -20.88 43.11
C VAL A 395 14.32 -21.84 42.25
N ALA A 396 15.09 -21.33 41.29
CA ALA A 396 16.00 -22.14 40.48
C ALA A 396 17.05 -22.86 41.36
N GLN A 397 17.64 -22.16 42.34
CA GLN A 397 18.59 -22.74 43.28
C GLN A 397 17.97 -23.86 44.13
N GLN A 398 16.73 -23.70 44.59
CA GLN A 398 16.02 -24.71 45.38
C GLN A 398 15.74 -26.00 44.60
N HIS A 399 15.62 -25.92 43.28
CA HIS A 399 15.35 -27.04 42.39
C HIS A 399 16.60 -27.60 41.69
N SER A 400 17.78 -27.08 42.03
CA SER A 400 19.06 -27.60 41.52
C SER A 400 19.48 -28.82 42.33
N ALA A 401 20.02 -29.84 41.66
CA ALA A 401 20.57 -31.01 42.36
C ALA A 401 21.81 -30.60 43.19
N PRO A 402 22.08 -31.28 44.32
CA PRO A 402 23.28 -31.01 45.11
C PRO A 402 24.54 -31.17 44.26
N GLY A 403 25.31 -30.09 44.07
CA GLY A 403 26.54 -30.08 43.26
C GLY A 403 26.36 -29.69 41.78
N SER A 404 25.14 -29.42 41.31
CA SER A 404 24.87 -28.90 39.96
C SER A 404 24.84 -27.38 39.90
N ASP A 405 25.16 -26.81 38.74
CA ASP A 405 25.09 -25.36 38.54
C ASP A 405 23.63 -24.89 38.35
N SER A 406 23.14 -24.13 39.34
CA SER A 406 21.81 -23.53 39.30
C SER A 406 21.60 -22.55 38.14
N ALA A 407 22.68 -22.04 37.54
CA ALA A 407 22.62 -21.11 36.41
C ALA A 407 21.84 -21.67 35.21
N GLU A 408 21.80 -22.99 35.03
CA GLU A 408 21.03 -23.63 33.95
C GLU A 408 19.51 -23.52 34.13
N LEU A 409 19.03 -23.39 35.37
CA LEU A 409 17.60 -23.34 35.69
C LEU A 409 17.06 -21.92 35.81
N VAL A 410 17.92 -20.91 36.00
CA VAL A 410 17.53 -19.49 36.12
C VAL A 410 16.74 -18.99 34.89
N PRO A 411 17.16 -19.25 33.63
CA PRO A 411 16.39 -18.81 32.47
C PRO A 411 14.96 -19.36 32.44
N ALA A 412 14.77 -20.62 32.82
CA ALA A 412 13.45 -21.24 32.87
C ALA A 412 12.58 -20.64 34.00
N ALA A 413 13.17 -20.32 35.15
CA ALA A 413 12.46 -19.63 36.23
C ALA A 413 12.03 -18.21 35.80
N LEU A 414 12.90 -17.47 35.11
CA LEU A 414 12.58 -16.14 34.57
C LEU A 414 11.50 -16.21 33.48
N GLU A 415 11.53 -17.19 32.59
CA GLU A 415 10.49 -17.40 31.59
C GLU A 415 9.12 -17.69 32.25
N GLN A 416 9.10 -18.53 33.28
CA GLN A 416 7.88 -18.83 34.01
C GLN A 416 7.36 -17.63 34.82
N MET A 417 8.25 -16.82 35.40
CA MET A 417 7.87 -15.56 36.03
C MET A 417 7.27 -14.58 35.01
N ALA A 418 7.84 -14.49 33.80
CA ALA A 418 7.31 -13.67 32.74
C ALA A 418 5.90 -14.11 32.31
N ALA A 419 5.63 -15.43 32.27
CA ALA A 419 4.30 -15.98 32.05
C ALA A 419 3.34 -15.69 33.23
N SER A 420 3.86 -15.61 34.45
CA SER A 420 3.08 -15.21 35.63
C SER A 420 2.63 -13.74 35.51
N VAL A 421 3.46 -12.84 34.97
CA VAL A 421 3.04 -11.46 34.65
C VAL A 421 1.89 -11.46 33.64
N ASP A 422 1.93 -12.34 32.64
CA ASP A 422 0.88 -12.43 31.61
C ASP A 422 -0.47 -12.91 32.15
N SER A 423 -0.47 -13.69 33.24
CA SER A 423 -1.67 -14.35 33.79
C SER A 423 -2.13 -13.80 35.15
N PHE A 424 -1.34 -12.91 35.77
CA PHE A 424 -1.62 -12.37 37.09
C PHE A 424 -2.96 -11.64 37.16
N ASP A 425 -3.70 -11.87 38.24
CA ASP A 425 -4.93 -11.15 38.55
C ASP A 425 -4.65 -10.00 39.52
N TYR A 426 -4.53 -8.78 38.97
CA TYR A 426 -4.26 -7.57 39.73
C TYR A 426 -5.42 -7.10 40.60
N ALA A 427 -6.65 -7.56 40.33
CA ALA A 427 -7.82 -7.23 41.14
C ALA A 427 -7.93 -8.16 42.37
N GLY A 428 -7.18 -9.27 42.36
CA GLY A 428 -7.22 -10.27 43.42
C GLY A 428 -6.59 -9.84 44.76
N PRO A 429 -6.78 -10.67 45.80
CA PRO A 429 -6.17 -10.46 47.12
C PRO A 429 -4.67 -10.78 47.15
N ALA A 430 -4.17 -11.55 46.20
CA ALA A 430 -2.80 -12.06 46.19
C ALA A 430 -1.77 -11.00 45.78
N ARG A 431 -0.56 -11.07 46.35
CA ARG A 431 0.61 -10.30 45.89
C ARG A 431 1.25 -10.97 44.70
N PHE A 432 1.84 -10.19 43.78
CA PHE A 432 2.52 -10.73 42.61
C PHE A 432 3.62 -11.72 42.99
N THR A 433 4.47 -11.36 43.96
CA THR A 433 5.53 -12.23 44.49
C THR A 433 5.02 -13.61 44.92
N ALA A 434 3.90 -13.67 45.64
CA ALA A 434 3.34 -14.92 46.14
C ALA A 434 2.80 -15.78 44.99
N HIS A 435 2.11 -15.15 44.04
CA HIS A 435 1.62 -15.82 42.84
C HIS A 435 2.76 -16.35 41.97
N ALA A 436 3.74 -15.51 41.64
CA ALA A 436 4.90 -15.89 40.83
C ALA A 436 5.70 -17.03 41.48
N ASN A 437 5.94 -16.98 42.80
CA ASN A 437 6.59 -18.05 43.53
C ASN A 437 5.84 -19.38 43.38
N LEU A 438 4.52 -19.37 43.60
CA LEU A 438 3.68 -20.57 43.47
C LEU A 438 3.70 -21.15 42.05
N GLU A 439 3.56 -20.32 41.02
CA GLU A 439 3.55 -20.77 39.63
C GLU A 439 4.92 -21.31 39.19
N MET A 440 6.02 -20.73 39.66
CA MET A 440 7.37 -21.27 39.43
C MET A 440 7.58 -22.61 40.13
N LEU A 441 7.17 -22.75 41.40
CA LEU A 441 7.25 -24.02 42.13
C LEU A 441 6.43 -25.13 41.44
N LYS A 442 5.21 -24.82 40.99
CA LYS A 442 4.39 -25.76 40.20
C LYS A 442 5.06 -26.16 38.89
N TYR A 443 5.67 -25.22 38.19
CA TYR A 443 6.39 -25.48 36.95
C TYR A 443 7.55 -26.45 37.17
N PHE A 444 8.42 -26.19 38.16
CA PHE A 444 9.55 -27.07 38.45
C PHE A 444 9.13 -28.44 38.99
N ALA A 445 8.05 -28.53 39.77
CA ALA A 445 7.51 -29.80 40.24
C ALA A 445 6.97 -30.70 39.11
N ARG A 446 6.48 -30.09 38.01
CA ARG A 446 5.97 -30.81 36.82
C ARG A 446 7.04 -31.13 35.79
N ARG A 447 8.22 -30.51 35.89
CA ARG A 447 9.32 -30.72 34.96
C ARG A 447 9.92 -32.11 35.23
N PRO A 448 9.98 -33.02 34.23
CA PRO A 448 10.63 -34.30 34.43
C PRO A 448 12.10 -34.05 34.77
N ALA A 449 12.59 -34.67 35.85
CA ALA A 449 14.02 -34.68 36.15
C ALA A 449 14.72 -35.26 34.91
N LYS A 450 15.59 -34.45 34.27
CA LYS A 450 16.50 -34.99 33.26
C LYS A 450 17.42 -35.95 34.01
N GLY A 451 17.21 -37.26 33.81
CA GLY A 451 18.12 -38.31 34.23
C GLY A 451 19.39 -38.31 33.40
#